data_AF-A0AAW2E4H4-F1
#
_entry.id   AF-A0AAW2E4H4-F1
#
_cell.length_a   1.000
_cell.length_b   1.000
_cell.length_c   1.000
_cell.angle_alpha   90.00
_cell.angle_beta   90.00
_cell.angle_gamma   90.00
#
_symmetry.space_group_name_H-M   'P 1'
#
loop_
_entity.id
_entity.type
_entity.pdbx_description
1 polymer ?
#
loop_
_entity_poly.entity_id
_entity_poly.type
_entity_poly.pdbx_seq_one_letter_code
_entity_poly.pdbx_strand_id
1 'polypeptide(L)'
;MPQVKLHVGNDFLEMPFMIAWSMWHNRNAARHGSPRQSANLVVQKARVLLDEFQTANQSISQSKEDVQEFWAAPIAPSYKGECGWGGF
;
A
#
# COMPACT_ATOMS: atom_id res chain seq x y z
N MET A 1 22.30 9.84 -22.30
CA MET A 1 21.48 8.67 -22.69
C MET A 1 20.53 8.39 -21.53
N PRO A 2 19.24 8.74 -21.60
CA PRO A 2 18.34 8.38 -20.51
C PRO A 2 18.13 6.86 -20.56
N GLN A 3 18.40 6.19 -19.44
CA GLN A 3 18.13 4.77 -19.25
C GLN A 3 16.62 4.56 -19.27
N VAL A 4 16.09 4.02 -20.37
CA VAL A 4 14.72 3.51 -20.43
C VAL A 4 14.68 2.29 -19.50
N LYS A 5 14.30 2.51 -18.23
CA LYS A 5 14.06 1.42 -17.27
C LYS A 5 13.01 0.50 -17.87
N LEU A 6 13.44 -0.74 -18.15
CA LEU A 6 12.66 -1.85 -18.70
C LEU A 6 11.27 -1.96 -18.03
N HIS A 7 10.26 -1.33 -18.64
CA HIS A 7 8.84 -1.52 -18.26
C HIS A 7 8.35 -2.92 -18.66
N VAL A 8 8.90 -3.50 -19.73
CA VAL A 8 8.45 -4.75 -20.35
C VAL A 8 8.54 -5.98 -19.42
N GLY A 9 9.40 -5.94 -18.40
CA GLY A 9 9.56 -7.05 -17.45
C GLY A 9 8.64 -7.00 -16.23
N ASN A 10 8.08 -5.83 -15.91
CA ASN A 10 7.30 -5.62 -14.69
C ASN A 10 5.82 -6.00 -14.88
N ASP A 11 5.26 -5.70 -16.06
CA ASP A 11 3.86 -5.92 -16.39
C ASP A 11 3.41 -7.39 -16.18
N PHE A 12 4.32 -8.35 -16.41
CA PHE A 12 4.04 -9.78 -16.22
C PHE A 12 3.88 -10.16 -14.74
N LEU A 13 4.59 -9.49 -13.83
CA LEU A 13 4.54 -9.78 -12.40
C LEU A 13 3.48 -8.96 -11.66
N GLU A 14 3.09 -7.82 -12.22
CA GLU A 14 2.13 -6.91 -11.59
C GLU A 14 0.76 -7.56 -11.36
N MET A 15 0.19 -8.22 -12.38
CA MET A 15 -1.10 -8.91 -12.24
C MET A 15 -1.08 -10.04 -11.18
N PRO A 16 -0.16 -11.02 -11.23
CA PRO A 16 -0.12 -12.06 -10.20
C PRO A 16 0.18 -11.50 -8.81
N PHE A 17 1.00 -10.44 -8.70
CA PHE A 17 1.25 -9.76 -7.43
C PHE A 17 -0.01 -9.10 -6.86
N MET A 18 -0.75 -8.36 -7.69
CA MET A 18 -2.01 -7.70 -7.29
C MET A 18 -3.10 -8.71 -6.90
N ILE A 19 -3.15 -9.86 -7.58
CA ILE A 19 -4.04 -10.96 -7.21
C ILE A 19 -3.64 -11.53 -5.84
N ALA A 20 -2.36 -11.84 -5.62
CA ALA A 20 -1.87 -12.36 -4.35
C ALA A 20 -2.14 -11.39 -3.19
N TRP A 21 -1.89 -10.10 -3.41
CA TRP A 21 -2.21 -9.02 -2.47
C TRP A 21 -3.70 -8.97 -2.13
N SER A 22 -4.57 -8.98 -3.16
CA SER A 22 -6.02 -8.93 -2.97
C SER A 22 -6.57 -10.16 -2.24
N MET A 23 -5.99 -11.34 -2.49
CA MET A 23 -6.31 -12.57 -1.76
C MET A 23 -5.90 -12.48 -0.29
N TRP A 24 -4.69 -11.97 -0.01
CA TRP A 24 -4.21 -11.76 1.35
C TRP A 24 -5.08 -10.73 2.08
N HIS A 25 -5.39 -9.59 1.46
CA HIS A 25 -6.24 -8.56 2.04
C HIS A 25 -7.64 -9.09 2.37
N ASN A 26 -8.28 -9.82 1.44
CA ASN A 26 -9.60 -10.42 1.68
C ASN A 26 -9.59 -11.42 2.86
N ARG A 27 -8.50 -12.19 3.01
CA ARG A 27 -8.33 -13.10 4.16
C ARG A 27 -8.19 -12.34 5.48
N ASN A 28 -7.45 -11.23 5.50
CA ASN A 28 -7.28 -10.42 6.71
C ASN A 28 -8.57 -9.68 7.07
N ALA A 29 -9.27 -9.10 6.09
CA ALA A 29 -10.57 -8.48 6.31
C ALA A 29 -11.55 -9.48 6.95
N ALA A 30 -11.58 -10.73 6.46
CA ALA A 30 -12.39 -11.79 7.05
C ALA A 30 -12.01 -12.11 8.51
N ARG A 31 -10.71 -12.09 8.85
CA ARG A 31 -10.24 -12.27 10.23
C ARG A 31 -10.67 -11.13 11.16
N HIS A 32 -10.80 -9.92 10.64
CA HIS A 32 -11.25 -8.75 11.39
C HIS A 32 -12.78 -8.54 11.36
N GLY A 33 -13.55 -9.56 10.97
CA GLY A 33 -15.02 -9.54 11.04
C GLY A 33 -15.72 -9.00 9.81
N SER A 34 -15.01 -8.68 8.73
CA SER A 34 -15.65 -8.36 7.45
C SER A 34 -16.14 -9.62 6.73
N PRO A 35 -17.18 -9.55 5.89
CA PRO A 35 -17.60 -10.69 5.10
C PRO A 35 -16.54 -11.05 4.04
N ARG A 36 -16.27 -12.34 3.87
CA ARG A 36 -15.34 -12.84 2.86
C ARG A 36 -15.90 -12.60 1.46
N GLN A 37 -15.09 -12.00 0.60
CA GLN A 37 -15.45 -11.75 -0.80
C GLN A 37 -15.25 -12.99 -1.65
N SER A 38 -16.06 -13.13 -2.70
CA SER A 38 -15.95 -14.20 -3.69
C SER A 38 -14.65 -14.06 -4.49
N ALA A 39 -14.13 -15.18 -5.01
CA ALA A 39 -12.89 -15.17 -5.81
C ALA A 39 -13.00 -14.25 -7.04
N ASN A 40 -14.14 -14.24 -7.72
CA ASN A 40 -14.39 -13.37 -8.87
C ASN A 40 -14.29 -11.89 -8.48
N LEU A 41 -14.88 -11.51 -7.34
CA LEU A 41 -14.82 -10.12 -6.87
C LEU A 41 -13.40 -9.71 -6.47
N VAL A 42 -12.63 -10.63 -5.88
CA VAL A 42 -11.21 -10.40 -5.54
C VAL A 42 -10.37 -10.17 -6.80
N VAL A 43 -10.56 -10.98 -7.85
CA VAL A 43 -9.83 -10.82 -9.12
C VAL A 43 -10.25 -9.53 -9.83
N GLN A 44 -11.54 -9.18 -9.84
CA GLN A 44 -11.99 -7.92 -10.41
C GLN A 44 -11.36 -6.71 -9.70
N LYS A 45 -11.31 -6.73 -8.37
CA LYS A 45 -10.65 -5.67 -7.59
C LYS A 45 -9.16 -5.58 -7.85
N ALA A 46 -8.47 -6.72 -7.98
CA ALA A 46 -7.06 -6.74 -8.31
C ALA A 46 -6.77 -6.04 -9.67
N ARG A 47 -7.65 -6.22 -10.66
CA ARG A 47 -7.54 -5.55 -11.97
C ARG A 47 -7.73 -4.04 -11.87
N VAL A 48 -8.76 -3.60 -11.14
CA VAL A 48 -9.04 -2.17 -10.96
C VAL A 48 -7.88 -1.49 -10.23
N LEU A 49 -7.39 -2.09 -9.14
CA LEU A 49 -6.25 -1.55 -8.39
C LEU A 49 -4.96 -1.53 -9.23
N LEU A 50 -4.78 -2.51 -10.12
CA LEU A 50 -3.63 -2.52 -11.02
C LEU A 50 -3.71 -1.36 -12.01
N ASP A 51 -4.87 -1.12 -12.60
CA ASP A 51 -5.11 -0.01 -13.53
C ASP A 51 -4.87 1.36 -12.86
N GLU A 52 -5.38 1.53 -11.64
CA GLU A 52 -5.11 2.72 -10.80
C GLU A 52 -3.62 2.89 -10.53
N PHE A 53 -2.92 1.82 -10.15
CA PHE A 53 -1.48 1.84 -9.88
C PHE A 53 -0.67 2.22 -11.12
N GLN A 54 -0.98 1.62 -12.28
CA GLN A 54 -0.31 1.92 -13.53
C GLN A 54 -0.55 3.38 -13.95
N THR A 55 -1.78 3.86 -13.83
CA THR A 55 -2.17 5.24 -14.17
C THR A 55 -1.46 6.25 -13.26
N ALA A 56 -1.40 5.98 -11.95
CA ALA A 56 -0.71 6.84 -10.99
C ALA A 56 0.81 6.85 -11.21
N ASN A 57 1.41 5.71 -11.53
CA ASN A 57 2.85 5.67 -11.80
C ASN A 57 3.25 6.34 -13.10
N GLN A 58 2.38 6.28 -14.12
CA GLN A 58 2.58 7.01 -15.37
C GLN A 58 2.50 8.53 -15.14
N SER A 59 1.56 9.00 -14.30
CA SER A 59 1.45 10.42 -13.97
C SER A 59 2.62 10.92 -13.11
N ILE A 60 3.06 10.15 -12.11
CA ILE A 60 4.23 10.48 -11.27
C ILE A 60 5.53 10.47 -12.07
N SER A 61 5.67 9.56 -13.04
CA SER A 61 6.87 9.51 -13.90
C SER A 61 7.03 10.78 -14.75
N GLN A 62 5.95 11.52 -15.01
CA GLN A 62 6.00 12.83 -15.67
C GLN A 62 6.40 13.97 -14.72
N SER A 63 6.29 13.79 -13.40
CA SER A 63 6.41 14.87 -12.40
C SER A 63 7.63 14.75 -11.46
N LYS A 64 8.58 13.83 -11.71
CA LYS A 64 9.70 13.62 -10.77
C LYS A 64 10.71 14.77 -10.78
N GLU A 65 10.54 15.71 -9.86
CA GLU A 65 11.67 16.29 -9.11
C GLU A 65 12.11 15.30 -8.04
N ASP A 66 13.42 15.03 -7.98
CA ASP A 66 14.05 14.02 -7.13
C ASP A 66 14.12 14.51 -5.68
N VAL A 67 12.99 14.44 -4.95
CA VAL A 67 12.98 14.70 -3.51
C VAL A 67 13.11 13.36 -2.78
N GLN A 68 14.30 13.13 -2.25
CA GLN A 68 14.64 11.94 -1.48
C GLN A 68 14.00 12.02 -0.08
N GLU A 69 12.75 11.61 0.06
CA GLU A 69 12.09 11.49 1.37
C GLU A 69 12.43 10.13 2.01
N PHE A 70 13.09 10.19 3.17
CA PHE A 70 13.31 9.01 4.02
C PHE A 70 12.14 8.83 4.98
N TRP A 71 11.64 7.60 5.09
CA TRP A 71 10.68 7.24 6.14
C TRP A 71 11.32 7.39 7.52
N ALA A 72 10.84 8.34 8.31
CA ALA A 72 11.16 8.48 9.73
C ALA A 72 9.95 8.04 10.57
N ALA A 73 10.22 7.36 11.68
CA ALA A 73 9.17 7.04 12.64
C ALA A 73 8.58 8.35 13.20
N PRO A 74 7.25 8.48 13.31
CA PRO A 74 6.65 9.62 14.00
C PRO A 74 7.17 9.66 15.44
N ILE A 75 7.61 10.84 15.88
CA ILE A 75 8.08 11.07 17.25
C ILE A 75 6.93 10.66 18.19
N ALA A 76 7.21 9.72 19.11
CA ALA A 76 6.21 9.21 20.04
C ALA A 76 5.53 10.38 20.80
N PRO A 77 4.20 10.34 21.01
CA PRO A 77 3.56 11.33 21.86
C PRO A 77 4.11 11.17 23.28
N SER A 78 4.71 12.24 23.81
CA SER A 78 5.08 12.33 25.21
C SER A 78 3.80 12.41 26.05
N TYR A 79 3.16 11.27 26.33
CA TYR A 79 2.26 11.19 27.46
C TYR A 79 3.13 11.32 28.72
N LYS A 80 3.30 12.56 29.20
CA LYS A 80 3.74 12.81 30.57
C LYS A 80 2.60 12.33 31.47
N GLY A 81 2.66 11.06 31.84
CA GLY A 81 1.83 10.53 32.91
C GLY A 81 2.23 11.17 34.22
N GLU A 82 1.50 12.20 34.64
CA GLU A 82 1.46 12.61 36.03
C GLU A 82 0.36 11.80 36.74
N CYS A 83 0.66 10.51 36.96
CA CYS A 83 0.07 9.77 38.07
C CYS A 83 0.89 10.12 39.33
N GLY A 84 0.57 11.26 39.95
CA GLY A 84 1.10 11.65 41.27
C GLY A 84 0.04 11.37 42.33
N TRP A 85 0.34 10.41 43.20
CA TRP A 85 -0.49 9.93 44.30
C TRP A 85 -0.92 11.03 45.28
N GLY A 86 -2.14 10.91 45.79
CA GLY A 86 -2.58 11.68 46.96
C GLY A 86 -1.74 11.37 48.20
N GLY A 87 -1.58 12.38 49.05
CA GLY A 87 -0.93 12.25 50.34
C GLY A 87 -0.99 13.55 51.16
N PHE A 88 -1.98 13.59 52.06
CA PHE A 88 -2.21 14.49 53.21
C PHE A 88 -2.56 15.96 52.95
#